data_AF-A0A969JVL1-F1
#
_entry.id   AF-A0A969JVL1-F1
#
_cell.length_a   1.000
_cell.length_b   1.000
_cell.length_c   1.000
_cell.angle_alpha   90.00
_cell.angle_beta   90.00
_cell.angle_gamma   90.00
#
_symmetry.space_group_name_H-M   'P 1'
#
loop_
_entity.id
_entity.type
_entity.pdbx_description
1 polymer ?
#
loop_
_entity_poly.entity_id
_entity_poly.type
_entity_poly.pdbx_seq_one_letter_code
_entity_poly.pdbx_strand_id
1 'polypeptide(L)'
;MSVLSCRIAQSGLLWLLSFSTLARGETFDYAVYVGSTRAGEAKITVASDGVRYWVDGVLRSSGVLDLLTAWRGAFRSEGEISGGYPVLTGYEFREQDRRNVRYVTIHDGVLTQVKNGRVRPPRAAPEHADLLSTFLLPGGCLAQTSLHLAKTSYALDLQSTRGDVIDRSARSVYEGAALQCRYEMQERLQDGVQD
;
A
#
# COMPACT_ATOMS: atom_id res chain seq x y z
N MET A 1 16.01 -7.29 7.28
CA MET A 1 16.99 -8.29 6.78
C MET A 1 17.58 -7.80 5.47
N SER A 2 18.90 -7.91 5.29
CA SER A 2 19.46 -8.21 3.96
C SER A 2 20.50 -9.30 4.14
N VAL A 3 20.09 -10.56 4.03
CA VAL A 3 20.88 -11.65 3.47
C VAL A 3 19.90 -12.76 3.03
N LEU A 4 19.86 -13.04 1.72
CA LEU A 4 19.67 -14.40 1.23
C LEU A 4 21.03 -14.82 0.67
N SER A 5 21.68 -15.75 1.37
CA SER A 5 22.92 -16.40 0.94
C SER A 5 22.53 -17.77 0.42
N CYS A 6 22.78 -18.02 -0.86
CA CYS A 6 22.74 -19.38 -1.41
C CYS A 6 24.13 -19.69 -1.98
N ARG A 7 24.93 -20.44 -1.21
CA ARG A 7 26.09 -21.15 -1.73
C ARG A 7 25.59 -22.50 -2.25
N ILE A 8 25.64 -22.72 -3.56
CA ILE A 8 25.56 -24.08 -4.10
C ILE A 8 26.93 -24.40 -4.69
N ALA A 9 27.66 -25.24 -3.95
CA ALA A 9 28.80 -25.96 -4.49
C ALA A 9 28.27 -27.18 -5.26
N GLN A 10 28.55 -27.17 -6.57
CA GLN A 10 28.86 -28.29 -7.47
C GLN A 10 28.02 -29.59 -7.46
N SER A 11 27.60 -29.93 -8.69
CA SER A 11 27.54 -31.27 -9.31
C SER A 11 26.15 -31.86 -9.53
N GLY A 12 25.76 -31.89 -10.82
CA GLY A 12 25.07 -33.03 -11.42
C GLY A 12 23.54 -33.09 -11.26
N LEU A 13 22.90 -33.32 -12.41
CA LEU A 13 21.48 -33.64 -12.64
C LEU A 13 20.48 -32.48 -12.56
N LEU A 14 20.12 -31.99 -13.76
CA LEU A 14 18.88 -31.31 -14.08
C LEU A 14 17.66 -32.15 -13.62
N TRP A 15 17.02 -31.70 -12.55
CA TRP A 15 15.60 -31.93 -12.33
C TRP A 15 14.91 -30.57 -12.45
N LEU A 16 14.21 -30.37 -13.57
CA LEU A 16 13.23 -29.31 -13.75
C LEU A 16 12.04 -29.59 -12.81
N LEU A 17 12.18 -29.21 -11.55
CA LEU A 17 11.06 -29.01 -10.66
C LEU A 17 10.79 -27.51 -10.66
N SER A 18 9.93 -27.08 -11.58
CA SER A 18 9.31 -25.76 -11.53
C SER A 18 8.41 -25.73 -10.28
N PHE A 19 9.01 -25.42 -9.13
CA PHE A 19 8.24 -25.00 -7.97
C PHE A 19 7.67 -23.63 -8.33
N SER A 20 6.40 -23.60 -8.74
CA SER A 20 5.61 -22.38 -8.66
C SER A 20 5.66 -21.97 -7.18
N THR A 21 6.48 -20.99 -6.85
CA THR A 21 6.42 -20.28 -5.58
C THR A 21 5.03 -19.67 -5.53
N LEU A 22 4.08 -20.38 -4.91
CA LEU A 22 2.80 -19.81 -4.53
C LEU A 22 3.15 -18.57 -3.71
N ALA A 23 2.89 -17.39 -4.29
CA ALA A 23 3.04 -16.11 -3.62
C ALA A 23 2.28 -16.19 -2.30
N ARG A 24 3.00 -16.36 -1.19
CA ARG A 24 2.39 -16.53 0.12
C ARG A 24 2.04 -15.13 0.60
N GLY A 25 0.76 -14.80 0.56
CA GLY A 25 0.27 -13.53 1.07
C GLY A 25 0.45 -13.45 2.59
N GLU A 26 1.02 -12.36 3.08
CA GLU A 26 1.07 -12.02 4.50
C GLU A 26 -0.04 -11.03 4.83
N THR A 27 -0.75 -11.25 5.94
CA THR A 27 -1.86 -10.40 6.36
C THR A 27 -1.51 -9.66 7.66
N PHE A 28 -1.82 -8.38 7.69
CA PHE A 28 -1.48 -7.44 8.75
C PHE A 28 -2.74 -6.71 9.23
N ASP A 29 -2.89 -6.62 10.55
CA ASP A 29 -3.96 -5.88 11.21
C ASP A 29 -3.41 -4.56 11.76
N TYR A 30 -3.99 -3.43 11.34
CA TYR A 30 -3.62 -2.09 11.75
C TYR A 30 -4.75 -1.42 12.52
N ALA A 31 -4.39 -0.58 13.48
CA ALA A 31 -5.32 0.30 14.18
C ALA A 31 -4.89 1.76 13.98
N VAL A 32 -5.84 2.61 13.64
CA VAL A 32 -5.63 4.05 13.45
C VAL A 32 -6.12 4.79 14.70
N TYR A 33 -5.32 5.74 15.18
CA TYR A 33 -5.62 6.54 16.36
C TYR A 33 -5.62 8.04 16.03
N VAL A 34 -6.54 8.79 16.63
CA VAL A 34 -6.54 10.26 16.66
C VAL A 34 -6.42 10.68 18.12
N GLY A 35 -5.26 11.22 18.49
CA GLY A 35 -4.88 11.34 19.90
C GLY A 35 -4.81 9.96 20.56
N SER A 36 -5.49 9.79 21.71
CA SER A 36 -5.60 8.51 22.42
C SER A 36 -6.78 7.65 21.97
N THR A 37 -7.61 8.13 21.04
CA THR A 37 -8.85 7.46 20.65
C THR A 37 -8.65 6.63 19.39
N ARG A 38 -9.04 5.35 19.43
CA ARG A 38 -9.07 4.49 18.24
C ARG A 38 -10.13 5.01 17.26
N ALA A 39 -9.67 5.40 16.08
CA ALA A 39 -10.46 6.02 15.03
C ALA A 39 -10.88 5.01 13.94
N GLY A 40 -10.08 3.98 13.73
CA GLY A 40 -10.34 2.97 12.72
C GLY A 40 -9.42 1.76 12.80
N GLU A 41 -9.61 0.87 11.86
CA GLU A 41 -8.79 -0.31 11.67
C GLU A 41 -8.69 -0.67 10.19
N ALA A 42 -7.59 -1.35 9.86
CA ALA A 42 -7.34 -1.87 8.53
C ALA A 42 -6.86 -3.31 8.63
N LYS A 43 -7.29 -4.15 7.71
CA LYS A 43 -6.71 -5.47 7.47
C LYS A 43 -6.15 -5.47 6.07
N ILE A 44 -4.84 -5.67 5.93
CA ILE A 44 -4.13 -5.56 4.67
C ILE A 44 -3.42 -6.88 4.40
N THR A 45 -3.57 -7.43 3.20
CA THR A 45 -2.85 -8.61 2.73
C THR A 45 -1.90 -8.20 1.62
N VAL A 46 -0.63 -8.57 1.75
CA VAL A 46 0.44 -8.28 0.80
C VAL A 46 0.95 -9.61 0.25
N ALA A 47 0.96 -9.76 -1.06
CA ALA A 47 1.53 -10.92 -1.74
C ALA A 47 2.49 -10.46 -2.83
N SER A 48 3.55 -11.22 -3.06
CA SER A 48 4.46 -11.03 -4.20
C SER A 48 5.09 -12.35 -4.62
N ASP A 49 5.37 -12.50 -5.91
CA ASP A 49 6.15 -13.60 -6.47
C ASP A 49 7.60 -13.17 -6.83
N GLY A 50 8.00 -11.95 -6.45
CA GLY A 50 9.29 -11.35 -6.77
C GLY A 50 9.31 -10.56 -8.08
N VAL A 51 8.32 -10.74 -8.96
CA VAL A 51 8.14 -9.96 -10.21
C VAL A 51 6.89 -9.12 -10.14
N ARG A 52 5.82 -9.66 -9.55
CA ARG A 52 4.53 -9.03 -9.38
C ARG A 52 4.19 -8.89 -7.91
N TYR A 53 3.30 -7.96 -7.62
CA TYR A 53 2.76 -7.76 -6.30
C TYR A 53 1.26 -7.56 -6.34
N TRP A 54 0.63 -7.88 -5.22
CA TRP A 54 -0.77 -7.62 -4.93
C TRP A 54 -0.90 -7.14 -3.49
N VAL A 55 -1.65 -6.08 -3.29
CA VAL A 55 -2.00 -5.56 -1.97
C VAL A 55 -3.52 -5.39 -1.91
N ASP A 56 -4.17 -6.20 -1.10
CA ASP A 56 -5.60 -6.08 -0.83
C ASP A 56 -5.81 -5.52 0.57
N GLY A 57 -6.79 -4.65 0.76
CA GLY A 57 -7.07 -4.12 2.09
C GLY A 57 -8.53 -3.78 2.33
N VAL A 58 -8.96 -3.98 3.57
CA VAL A 58 -10.27 -3.59 4.07
C VAL A 58 -10.08 -2.63 5.22
N LEU A 59 -10.78 -1.50 5.17
CA LEU A 59 -10.67 -0.38 6.10
C LEU A 59 -12.03 -0.14 6.73
N ARG A 60 -12.07 0.17 8.03
CA ARG A 60 -13.30 0.64 8.68
C ARG A 60 -13.02 1.62 9.80
N SER A 61 -13.95 2.55 9.97
CA SER A 61 -14.03 3.38 11.18
C SER A 61 -14.32 2.50 12.40
N SER A 62 -13.94 2.98 13.58
CA SER A 62 -14.14 2.28 14.86
C SER A 62 -14.60 3.24 15.95
N GLY A 63 -15.23 2.71 16.99
CA GLY A 63 -15.67 3.48 18.15
C GLY A 63 -16.65 4.59 17.78
N VAL A 64 -16.41 5.81 18.30
CA VAL A 64 -17.28 6.97 18.07
C VAL A 64 -17.36 7.35 16.59
N LEU A 65 -16.26 7.22 15.83
CA LEU A 65 -16.26 7.56 14.41
C LEU A 65 -17.14 6.60 13.59
N ASP A 66 -17.24 5.34 14.00
CA ASP A 66 -18.14 4.39 13.35
C ASP A 66 -19.61 4.79 13.55
N LEU A 67 -19.96 5.24 14.76
CA LEU A 67 -21.30 5.74 15.07
C LEU A 67 -21.67 7.03 14.34
N LEU A 68 -20.70 7.83 13.91
CA LEU A 68 -20.95 9.08 13.20
C LEU A 68 -20.97 8.88 11.68
N THR A 69 -19.95 8.18 11.16
CA THR A 69 -19.68 8.10 9.72
C THR A 69 -20.11 6.77 9.10
N ALA A 70 -20.07 5.68 9.88
CA ALA A 70 -20.11 4.29 9.40
C ALA A 70 -19.18 4.06 8.19
N TRP A 71 -18.05 4.77 8.14
CA TRP A 71 -17.15 4.74 6.99
C TRP A 71 -16.48 3.38 6.85
N ARG A 72 -16.47 2.85 5.63
CA ARG A 72 -15.87 1.59 5.20
C ARG A 72 -15.10 1.85 3.90
N GLY A 73 -13.97 1.17 3.76
CA GLY A 73 -13.16 1.20 2.55
C GLY A 73 -12.69 -0.20 2.19
N ALA A 74 -12.47 -0.44 0.91
CA ALA A 74 -11.74 -1.59 0.41
C ALA A 74 -10.87 -1.14 -0.76
N PHE A 75 -9.64 -1.63 -0.84
CA PHE A 75 -8.75 -1.35 -1.94
C PHE A 75 -8.06 -2.62 -2.43
N ARG A 76 -7.62 -2.55 -3.68
CA ARG A 76 -6.69 -3.48 -4.29
C ARG A 76 -5.67 -2.67 -5.09
N SER A 77 -4.40 -2.98 -4.90
CA SER A 77 -3.28 -2.44 -5.66
C SER A 77 -2.51 -3.60 -6.25
N GLU A 78 -2.17 -3.55 -7.53
CA GLU A 78 -1.35 -4.57 -8.18
C GLU A 78 -0.41 -3.96 -9.20
N GLY A 79 0.70 -4.65 -9.42
CA GLY A 79 1.74 -4.16 -10.29
C GLY A 79 2.95 -5.07 -10.36
N GLU A 80 4.03 -4.48 -10.85
CA GLU A 80 5.30 -5.17 -11.07
C GLU A 80 6.41 -4.55 -10.20
N ILE A 81 7.40 -5.36 -9.84
CA ILE A 81 8.62 -4.90 -9.17
C ILE A 81 9.67 -4.70 -10.26
N SER A 82 9.97 -3.44 -10.59
CA SER A 82 10.96 -3.07 -11.59
C SER A 82 12.06 -2.23 -10.94
N GLY A 83 13.32 -2.62 -11.17
CA GLY A 83 14.47 -1.94 -10.57
C GLY A 83 14.49 -1.97 -9.03
N GLY A 84 13.80 -2.93 -8.40
CA GLY A 84 13.64 -3.02 -6.95
C GLY A 84 12.54 -2.14 -6.36
N TYR A 85 11.71 -1.53 -7.19
CA TYR A 85 10.61 -0.64 -6.78
C TYR A 85 9.26 -1.12 -7.35
N PRO A 86 8.15 -0.92 -6.62
CA PRO A 86 6.82 -1.22 -7.13
C PRO A 86 6.39 -0.20 -8.19
N VAL A 87 5.92 -0.71 -9.33
CA VAL A 87 5.30 0.05 -10.41
C VAL A 87 3.84 -0.39 -10.53
N LEU A 88 2.91 0.53 -10.27
CA LEU A 88 1.47 0.28 -10.28
C LEU A 88 0.97 0.01 -11.71
N THR A 89 0.24 -1.08 -11.90
CA THR A 89 -0.47 -1.36 -13.16
C THR A 89 -1.98 -1.27 -12.99
N GLY A 90 -2.49 -1.56 -11.78
CA GLY A 90 -3.92 -1.54 -11.48
C GLY A 90 -4.19 -1.11 -10.05
N TYR A 91 -5.19 -0.25 -9.88
CA TYR A 91 -5.68 0.14 -8.55
C TYR A 91 -7.19 0.19 -8.54
N GLU A 92 -7.80 -0.34 -7.50
CA GLU A 92 -9.21 -0.20 -7.22
C GLU A 92 -9.40 0.28 -5.79
N PHE A 93 -10.29 1.24 -5.60
CA PHE A 93 -10.70 1.68 -4.29
C PHE A 93 -12.20 1.93 -4.25
N ARG A 94 -12.82 1.34 -3.25
CA ARG A 94 -14.22 1.56 -2.90
C ARG A 94 -14.26 2.17 -1.51
N GLU A 95 -14.95 3.29 -1.37
CA GLU A 95 -15.34 3.81 -0.07
C GLU A 95 -16.85 3.97 0.02
N GLN A 96 -17.35 3.80 1.24
CA GLN A 96 -18.75 3.98 1.56
C GLN A 96 -18.87 4.61 2.95
N ASP A 97 -19.72 5.62 3.06
CA ASP A 97 -20.25 6.13 4.31
C ASP A 97 -21.78 6.00 4.31
N ARG A 98 -22.47 6.59 5.30
CA ARG A 98 -23.93 6.54 5.42
C ARG A 98 -24.70 7.10 4.22
N ARG A 99 -24.12 8.01 3.45
CA ARG A 99 -24.79 8.78 2.40
C ARG A 99 -24.09 8.68 1.05
N ASN A 100 -22.81 8.30 1.06
CA ASN A 100 -21.97 8.34 -0.11
C ASN A 100 -21.35 6.98 -0.38
N VAL A 101 -21.28 6.65 -1.66
CA VAL A 101 -20.49 5.54 -2.16
C VAL A 101 -19.61 6.07 -3.27
N ARG A 102 -18.33 5.71 -3.25
CA ARG A 102 -17.39 6.06 -4.30
C ARG A 102 -16.59 4.85 -4.72
N TYR A 103 -16.34 4.79 -6.02
CA TYR A 103 -15.45 3.85 -6.66
C TYR A 103 -14.40 4.66 -7.43
N VAL A 104 -13.13 4.30 -7.28
CA VAL A 104 -12.00 4.85 -8.02
C VAL A 104 -11.26 3.67 -8.61
N THR A 105 -10.96 3.72 -9.90
CA THR A 105 -10.10 2.73 -10.55
C THR A 105 -8.99 3.43 -11.31
N ILE A 106 -7.82 2.79 -11.35
CA ILE A 106 -6.73 3.13 -12.25
C ILE A 106 -6.43 1.87 -13.06
N HIS A 107 -6.49 1.99 -14.38
CA HIS A 107 -6.15 0.94 -15.32
C HIS A 107 -5.53 1.59 -16.57
N ASP A 108 -4.43 1.05 -17.08
CA ASP A 108 -3.69 1.60 -18.24
C ASP A 108 -3.39 3.11 -18.13
N GLY A 109 -3.02 3.58 -16.93
CA GLY A 109 -2.72 4.99 -16.69
C GLY A 109 -3.93 5.93 -16.74
N VAL A 110 -5.15 5.39 -16.76
CA VAL A 110 -6.40 6.17 -16.75
C VAL A 110 -7.09 5.99 -15.39
N LEU A 111 -7.35 7.10 -14.73
CA LEU A 111 -8.17 7.17 -13.52
C LEU A 111 -9.63 7.39 -13.89
N THR A 112 -10.51 6.49 -13.43
CA THR A 112 -11.95 6.69 -13.48
C THR A 112 -12.55 6.76 -12.08
N GLN A 113 -13.64 7.50 -11.94
CA GLN A 113 -14.30 7.68 -10.66
C GLN A 113 -15.81 7.68 -10.83
N VAL A 114 -16.50 6.96 -9.94
CA VAL A 114 -17.94 7.01 -9.77
C VAL A 114 -18.25 7.45 -8.35
N LYS A 115 -19.03 8.51 -8.17
CA LYS A 115 -19.49 9.01 -6.86
C LYS A 115 -21.01 9.02 -6.85
N ASN A 116 -21.63 8.25 -5.96
CA ASN A 116 -23.07 8.14 -5.81
C ASN A 116 -23.78 7.81 -7.14
N GLY A 117 -23.21 6.86 -7.90
CA GLY A 117 -23.70 6.46 -9.23
C GLY A 117 -23.37 7.43 -10.37
N ARG A 118 -22.79 8.60 -10.08
CA ARG A 118 -22.39 9.58 -11.11
C ARG A 118 -20.94 9.34 -11.54
N VAL A 119 -20.75 9.06 -12.82
CA VAL A 119 -19.43 8.92 -13.45
C VAL A 119 -18.81 10.30 -13.62
N ARG A 120 -17.57 10.49 -13.17
CA ARG A 120 -16.76 11.68 -13.44
C ARG A 120 -15.96 11.47 -14.75
N PRO A 121 -15.62 12.55 -15.48
CA PRO A 121 -14.76 12.44 -16.65
C PRO A 121 -13.46 11.70 -16.33
N PRO A 122 -13.04 10.73 -17.17
CA PRO A 122 -11.74 10.09 -17.04
C PRO A 122 -10.61 11.11 -17.08
N ARG A 123 -9.52 10.82 -16.37
CA ARG A 123 -8.34 11.68 -16.28
C ARG A 123 -7.09 10.83 -16.18
N ALA A 124 -5.93 11.41 -16.45
CA ALA A 124 -4.66 10.72 -16.28
C ALA A 124 -4.48 10.27 -14.83
N ALA A 125 -3.99 9.04 -14.65
CA ALA A 125 -3.54 8.57 -13.36
C ALA A 125 -2.32 9.39 -12.90
N PRO A 126 -2.09 9.53 -11.59
CA PRO A 126 -0.88 10.14 -11.09
C PRO A 126 0.34 9.36 -11.58
N GLU A 127 1.38 10.07 -12.05
CA GLU A 127 2.58 9.44 -12.65
C GLU A 127 3.50 8.75 -11.65
N HIS A 128 3.26 8.94 -10.35
CA HIS A 128 4.18 8.52 -9.31
C HIS A 128 3.74 7.22 -8.64
N ALA A 129 4.59 6.63 -7.78
CA ALA A 129 4.27 5.39 -7.10
C ALA A 129 3.05 5.56 -6.17
N ASP A 130 2.25 4.52 -6.02
CA ASP A 130 1.16 4.57 -5.06
C ASP A 130 1.69 4.42 -3.63
N LEU A 131 0.97 5.03 -2.69
CA LEU A 131 1.41 5.10 -1.31
C LEU A 131 1.45 3.73 -0.63
N LEU A 132 0.54 2.83 -0.99
CA LEU A 132 0.38 1.54 -0.32
C LEU A 132 1.50 0.59 -0.72
N SER A 133 1.72 0.42 -2.02
CA SER A 133 2.80 -0.41 -2.55
C SER A 133 4.15 0.10 -2.10
N THR A 134 4.35 1.42 -2.07
CA THR A 134 5.59 2.04 -1.59
C THR A 134 5.92 1.67 -0.14
N PHE A 135 4.93 1.65 0.76
CA PHE A 135 5.18 1.40 2.18
C PHE A 135 5.10 -0.07 2.58
N LEU A 136 4.42 -0.90 1.79
CA LEU A 136 4.16 -2.30 2.14
C LEU A 136 5.07 -3.29 1.39
N LEU A 137 5.76 -2.85 0.34
CA LEU A 137 6.65 -3.69 -0.44
C LEU A 137 8.13 -3.29 -0.24
N PRO A 138 9.06 -4.19 -0.59
CA PRO A 138 10.49 -3.89 -0.56
C PRO A 138 10.82 -2.65 -1.41
N GLY A 139 11.70 -1.79 -0.89
CA GLY A 139 12.08 -0.53 -1.56
C GLY A 139 12.92 0.40 -0.69
N GLY A 140 12.91 0.19 0.63
CA GLY A 140 13.68 1.00 1.59
C GLY A 140 13.08 2.38 1.81
N CYS A 141 13.83 3.28 2.46
CA CYS A 141 13.41 4.67 2.62
C CYS A 141 13.70 5.45 1.33
N LEU A 142 12.67 5.80 0.58
CA LEU A 142 12.76 6.70 -0.57
C LEU A 142 13.08 8.12 -0.08
N ALA A 143 14.05 8.82 -0.69
CA ALA A 143 14.52 10.12 -0.22
C ALA A 143 13.55 11.27 -0.51
N GLN A 144 13.07 11.37 -1.75
CA GLN A 144 12.00 12.29 -2.15
C GLN A 144 11.14 11.59 -3.18
N THR A 145 9.86 11.48 -2.89
CA THR A 145 8.92 10.87 -3.82
C THR A 145 7.58 11.55 -3.70
N SER A 146 6.96 11.81 -4.85
CA SER A 146 5.53 12.07 -4.86
C SER A 146 4.85 10.71 -4.77
N LEU A 147 3.89 10.52 -3.87
CA LEU A 147 3.05 9.34 -3.85
C LEU A 147 1.62 9.71 -4.14
N HIS A 148 0.78 8.74 -4.47
CA HIS A 148 -0.66 8.98 -4.56
C HIS A 148 -1.49 7.92 -3.85
N LEU A 149 -2.66 8.33 -3.37
CA LEU A 149 -3.76 7.46 -2.94
C LEU A 149 -4.91 7.63 -3.94
N ALA A 150 -4.61 7.39 -5.22
CA ALA A 150 -5.47 7.57 -6.40
C ALA A 150 -6.10 8.97 -6.57
N LYS A 151 -6.92 9.42 -5.61
CA LYS A 151 -7.55 10.75 -5.58
C LYS A 151 -6.55 11.87 -5.26
N THR A 152 -5.65 11.61 -4.33
CA THR A 152 -4.80 12.64 -3.74
C THR A 152 -3.34 12.28 -3.96
N SER A 153 -2.54 13.29 -4.27
CA SER A 153 -1.09 13.16 -4.35
C SER A 153 -0.45 13.76 -3.09
N TYR A 154 0.65 13.18 -2.66
CA TYR A 154 1.42 13.61 -1.51
C TYR A 154 2.86 13.79 -1.93
N ALA A 155 3.51 14.87 -1.49
CA ALA A 155 4.96 14.93 -1.50
C ALA A 155 5.47 14.37 -0.17
N LEU A 156 6.41 13.43 -0.26
CA LEU A 156 7.13 12.92 0.90
C LEU A 156 8.57 13.41 0.87
N ASP A 157 9.00 13.97 1.99
CA ASP A 157 10.38 14.36 2.23
C ASP A 157 10.96 13.54 3.38
N LEU A 158 11.97 12.73 3.10
CA LEU A 158 12.60 11.86 4.08
C LEU A 158 13.41 12.69 5.07
N GLN A 159 12.93 12.76 6.31
CA GLN A 159 13.58 13.52 7.37
C GLN A 159 14.71 12.74 8.03
N SER A 160 14.51 11.45 8.23
CA SER A 160 15.52 10.59 8.86
C SER A 160 15.25 9.12 8.62
N THR A 161 16.31 8.33 8.67
CA THR A 161 16.26 6.87 8.70
C THR A 161 16.88 6.37 10.00
N ARG A 162 16.33 5.29 10.54
CA ARG A 162 16.86 4.63 11.72
C ARG A 162 16.76 3.12 11.53
N GLY A 163 17.90 2.43 11.59
CA GLY A 163 17.90 0.99 11.76
C GLY A 163 17.46 0.65 13.19
N ASP A 164 16.53 -0.28 13.33
CA ASP A 164 16.08 -0.79 14.62
C ASP A 164 15.99 -2.31 14.59
N VAL A 165 15.98 -2.92 15.77
CA VAL A 165 15.63 -4.33 15.92
C VAL A 165 14.30 -4.36 16.65
N ILE A 166 13.25 -4.77 15.94
CA ILE A 166 11.94 -4.92 16.55
C ILE A 166 11.94 -6.24 17.30
N ASP A 167 12.00 -6.17 18.62
CA ASP A 167 11.81 -7.33 19.48
C ASP A 167 10.37 -7.84 19.37
N ARG A 168 10.21 -9.17 19.45
CA ARG A 168 8.89 -9.80 19.46
C ARG A 168 8.14 -9.35 20.70
N SER A 169 7.12 -8.52 20.52
CA SER A 169 6.23 -8.07 21.60
C SER A 169 4.78 -8.37 21.22
N ALA A 170 3.88 -8.44 22.21
CA ALA A 170 2.45 -8.65 21.95
C ALA A 170 1.79 -7.54 21.10
N ARG A 171 2.52 -6.46 20.79
CA ARG A 171 2.05 -5.31 20.00
C ARG A 171 2.78 -5.16 18.67
N SER A 172 3.83 -5.92 18.40
CA SER A 172 4.59 -5.82 17.15
C SER A 172 4.04 -6.81 16.13
N VAL A 173 3.75 -6.30 14.93
CA VAL A 173 3.29 -7.10 13.79
C VAL A 173 4.47 -7.80 13.10
N TYR A 174 5.70 -7.40 13.42
CA TYR A 174 6.95 -7.92 12.86
C TYR A 174 7.98 -8.11 13.97
N GLU A 175 8.99 -8.94 13.72
CA GLU A 175 10.19 -9.11 14.55
C GLU A 175 11.46 -9.07 13.69
N GLY A 176 12.58 -8.60 14.24
CA GLY A 176 13.89 -8.57 13.59
C GLY A 176 14.32 -7.19 13.11
N ALA A 177 15.37 -7.17 12.29
CA ALA A 177 15.98 -5.93 11.80
C ALA A 177 15.03 -5.16 10.87
N ALA A 178 14.64 -3.96 11.29
CA ALA A 178 13.75 -3.05 10.61
C ALA A 178 14.47 -1.74 10.24
N LEU A 179 14.02 -1.10 9.18
CA LEU A 179 14.41 0.25 8.82
C LEU A 179 13.21 1.16 9.04
N GLN A 180 13.31 2.06 10.01
CA GLN A 180 12.31 3.07 10.27
C GLN A 180 12.60 4.31 9.41
N CYS A 181 11.62 4.74 8.62
CA CYS A 181 11.68 5.95 7.83
C CYS A 181 10.75 7.01 8.45
N ARG A 182 11.26 8.22 8.70
CA ARG A 182 10.43 9.36 9.11
C ARG A 182 10.27 10.30 7.94
N TYR A 183 9.03 10.56 7.56
CA TYR A 183 8.68 11.47 6.48
C TYR A 183 7.97 12.71 6.99
N GLU A 184 8.24 13.84 6.36
CA GLU A 184 7.29 14.94 6.29
C GLU A 184 6.38 14.70 5.08
N MET A 185 5.07 14.82 5.27
CA MET A 185 4.08 14.58 4.23
C MET A 185 3.30 15.86 3.96
N GLN A 186 3.27 16.28 2.70
CA GLN A 186 2.52 17.45 2.25
C GLN A 186 1.48 17.02 1.21
N GLU A 187 0.20 17.29 1.49
CA GLU A 187 -0.86 17.06 0.52
C GLU A 187 -0.71 18.02 -0.67
N ARG A 188 -0.70 17.48 -1.89
CA ARG A 188 -0.80 18.25 -3.12
C ARG A 188 -2.20 18.08 -3.68
N LEU A 189 -2.93 19.19 -3.74
CA LEU A 189 -4.15 19.25 -4.54
C LEU A 189 -3.76 18.97 -5.98
N GLN A 190 -4.40 17.99 -6.61
CA GLN A 190 -4.31 17.86 -8.04
C GLN A 190 -5.01 19.07 -8.66
N ASP A 191 -4.28 19.80 -9.51
CA ASP A 191 -4.84 20.92 -10.26
C ASP A 191 -6.15 20.48 -10.95
N GLY A 192 -7.27 21.11 -10.59
CA GLY A 192 -8.58 20.88 -11.19
C GLY A 192 -9.65 20.16 -10.35
N VAL A 193 -9.43 19.89 -9.06
CA VAL A 193 -10.50 19.38 -8.17
C VAL A 193 -11.41 20.54 -7.71
N GLN A 194 -12.46 20.84 -8.49
CA GLN A 194 -13.68 21.46 -7.95
C GLN A 194 -14.66 20.34 -7.57
N ASP A 195 -15.03 20.25 -6.29
CA ASP A 195 -15.95 19.25 -5.74
C ASP A 195 -17.37 19.34 -6.34
#